data_AF-A0A1F6VG02-F1
#
_entry.id   AF-A0A1F6VG02-F1
#
_cell.length_a   1.000
_cell.length_b   1.000
_cell.length_c   1.000
_cell.angle_alpha   90.00
_cell.angle_beta   90.00
_cell.angle_gamma   90.00
#
_symmetry.space_group_name_H-M   'P 1'
#
loop_
_entity.id
_entity.type
_entity.pdbx_description
1 polymer ?
#
loop_
_entity_poly.entity_id
_entity_poly.type
_entity_poly.pdbx_seq_one_letter_code
_entity_poly.pdbx_strand_id
1 'polypeptide(L)'
;MKFLLSINYIVWLVVSAIFFAVGEFLSKKFALGPKVIYVLLILGAYCLGTLAWLPAILQKNSLTIVGTMWSVMTLVTTVLIGILIFREKLSAVGVIGVITAVIAVILLSIA
;
A
#
# COMPACT_ATOMS: atom_id res chain seq x y z
N MET A 1 -13.56 -15.15 -14.16
CA MET A 1 -12.79 -14.06 -14.83
C MET A 1 -13.66 -12.87 -15.26
N LYS A 2 -14.81 -13.05 -15.92
CA LYS A 2 -15.67 -11.93 -16.35
C LYS A 2 -15.99 -10.91 -15.24
N PHE A 3 -16.29 -11.37 -14.02
CA PHE A 3 -16.51 -10.51 -12.86
C PHE A 3 -15.28 -9.70 -12.42
N LEU A 4 -14.08 -10.30 -12.48
CA LEU A 4 -12.84 -9.60 -12.11
C LEU A 4 -12.50 -8.50 -13.12
N LEU A 5 -12.86 -8.69 -14.38
CA LEU A 5 -12.64 -7.75 -15.48
C LEU A 5 -13.73 -6.68 -15.58
N SER A 6 -14.91 -6.88 -14.97
CA SER A 6 -15.99 -5.88 -14.98
C SER A 6 -15.76 -4.73 -14.00
N ILE A 7 -14.93 -4.93 -12.98
CA ILE A 7 -14.56 -3.90 -12.00
C ILE A 7 -13.26 -3.24 -12.48
N ASN A 8 -13.22 -1.90 -12.52
CA ASN A 8 -12.05 -1.15 -12.99
C ASN A 8 -10.80 -1.45 -12.14
N TYR A 9 -9.64 -1.65 -12.79
CA TYR A 9 -8.35 -1.91 -12.16
C TYR A 9 -7.97 -0.92 -11.04
N ILE A 10 -8.40 0.35 -11.11
CA ILE A 10 -8.17 1.35 -10.07
C ILE A 10 -8.90 0.96 -8.78
N VAL A 11 -10.12 0.44 -8.87
CA VAL A 11 -10.88 -0.02 -7.70
C VAL A 11 -10.16 -1.20 -7.03
N TRP A 12 -9.67 -2.14 -7.83
CA TRP A 12 -8.87 -3.26 -7.34
C TRP A 12 -7.57 -2.80 -6.65
N LEU A 13 -6.90 -1.80 -7.23
CA LEU A 13 -5.73 -1.17 -6.63
C LEU A 13 -6.04 -0.50 -5.29
N VAL A 14 -7.16 0.24 -5.20
CA VAL A 14 -7.58 0.88 -3.95
C VAL A 14 -7.91 -0.17 -2.88
N VAL A 15 -8.63 -1.23 -3.24
CA VAL A 15 -8.91 -2.35 -2.31
C VAL A 15 -7.62 -3.00 -1.83
N SER A 16 -6.67 -3.24 -2.72
CA SER A 16 -5.34 -3.75 -2.37
C SER A 16 -4.61 -2.82 -1.39
N ALA A 17 -4.62 -1.51 -1.67
CA ALA A 17 -3.99 -0.50 -0.82
C ALA A 17 -4.65 -0.40 0.56
N ILE A 18 -5.97 -0.57 0.67
CA ILE A 18 -6.67 -0.60 1.96
C ILE A 18 -6.21 -1.81 2.79
N PHE A 19 -6.12 -3.00 2.20
CA PHE A 19 -5.63 -4.18 2.91
C PHE A 19 -4.16 -4.02 3.33
N PHE A 20 -3.33 -3.43 2.47
CA PHE A 20 -1.97 -3.04 2.83
C PHE A 20 -1.96 -2.08 4.03
N ALA A 21 -2.82 -1.04 4.03
CA ALA A 21 -2.97 -0.10 5.14
C ALA A 21 -3.28 -0.80 6.47
N VAL A 22 -4.21 -1.75 6.43
CA VAL A 22 -4.57 -2.56 7.60
C VAL A 22 -3.38 -3.38 8.06
N GLY A 23 -2.64 -3.99 7.14
CA GLY A 23 -1.39 -4.70 7.41
C GLY A 23 -0.37 -3.81 8.12
N GLU A 24 -0.09 -2.62 7.59
CA GLU A 24 0.86 -1.65 8.18
C GLU A 24 0.44 -1.21 9.58
N PHE A 25 -0.84 -0.89 9.78
CA PHE A 25 -1.37 -0.52 11.08
C PHE A 25 -1.21 -1.64 12.11
N LEU A 26 -1.51 -2.89 11.72
CA LEU A 26 -1.35 -4.06 12.56
C LEU A 26 0.13 -4.36 12.85
N SER A 27 1.00 -4.21 11.86
CA SER A 27 2.46 -4.33 12.00
C SER A 27 2.99 -3.34 13.04
N LYS A 28 2.50 -2.10 13.02
CA LYS A 28 2.86 -1.13 14.06
C LYS A 28 2.32 -1.49 15.44
N LYS A 29 1.08 -1.99 15.53
CA LYS A 29 0.52 -2.51 16.80
C LYS A 29 1.32 -3.71 17.34
N PHE A 30 1.78 -4.59 16.46
CA PHE A 30 2.66 -5.70 16.83
C PHE A 30 3.98 -5.19 17.41
N ALA A 31 4.61 -4.18 16.80
CA ALA A 31 5.84 -3.60 17.31
C ALA A 31 5.68 -2.98 18.71
N LEU A 32 4.51 -2.41 19.02
CA LEU A 32 4.21 -1.85 20.35
C LEU A 32 3.86 -2.92 21.40
N GLY A 33 3.33 -4.06 20.97
CA GLY A 33 2.88 -5.13 21.86
C GLY A 33 2.83 -6.46 21.12
N PRO A 34 3.96 -7.19 21.03
CA PRO A 34 4.05 -8.39 20.20
C PRO A 34 3.09 -9.48 20.66
N LYS A 35 2.21 -9.91 19.75
CA LYS A 35 1.26 -11.01 19.97
C LYS A 35 1.10 -11.83 18.68
N VAL A 36 1.00 -13.15 18.82
CA VAL A 36 0.84 -14.08 17.68
C VAL A 36 -0.39 -13.74 16.83
N ILE A 37 -1.48 -13.28 17.46
CA ILE A 37 -2.69 -12.87 16.74
C ILE A 37 -2.42 -11.78 15.71
N TYR A 38 -1.53 -10.82 15.99
CA TYR A 38 -1.19 -9.79 15.02
C TYR A 38 -0.46 -10.37 13.81
N VAL A 39 0.42 -11.36 14.01
CA VAL A 39 1.11 -12.04 12.90
C VAL A 39 0.09 -12.68 11.95
N LEU A 40 -0.90 -13.40 12.49
CA LEU A 40 -1.95 -14.02 11.68
C LEU A 40 -2.78 -12.98 10.92
N LEU A 41 -3.15 -11.88 11.58
CA LEU A 41 -3.93 -10.81 10.95
C LEU A 41 -3.14 -10.05 9.88
N ILE A 42 -1.84 -9.79 10.11
CA ILE A 42 -0.93 -9.15 9.15
C ILE A 42 -0.81 -10.02 7.90
N LEU A 43 -0.55 -11.32 8.07
CA LEU A 43 -0.48 -12.27 6.96
C LEU A 43 -1.80 -12.29 6.18
N GLY A 44 -2.93 -12.39 6.86
CA GLY A 44 -4.25 -12.34 6.22
C GLY A 44 -4.47 -11.05 5.42
N ALA A 45 -4.14 -9.89 6.01
CA ALA A 45 -4.27 -8.60 5.35
C ALA A 45 -3.41 -8.50 4.08
N TYR A 46 -2.11 -8.83 4.16
CA TYR A 46 -1.23 -8.77 2.99
C TYR A 46 -1.58 -9.81 1.92
N CYS A 47 -2.06 -11.00 2.31
CA CYS A 47 -2.56 -11.99 1.35
C CYS A 47 -3.78 -11.45 0.60
N LEU A 48 -4.77 -10.90 1.30
CA LEU A 48 -5.96 -10.29 0.68
C LEU A 48 -5.60 -9.10 -0.21
N GLY A 49 -4.66 -8.25 0.24
CA GLY A 49 -4.14 -7.14 -0.55
C GLY A 49 -3.47 -7.61 -1.84
N THR A 50 -2.66 -8.67 -1.77
CA THR A 50 -2.03 -9.27 -2.96
C THR A 50 -3.08 -9.88 -3.90
N LEU A 51 -4.07 -10.59 -3.36
CA LEU A 51 -5.14 -11.16 -4.18
C LEU A 51 -5.97 -10.07 -4.88
N ALA A 52 -6.20 -8.92 -4.24
CA ALA A 52 -6.86 -7.78 -4.85
C ALA A 52 -6.00 -7.06 -5.91
N TRP A 53 -4.67 -7.18 -5.83
CA TRP A 53 -3.76 -6.62 -6.82
C TRP A 53 -3.72 -7.42 -8.13
N LEU A 54 -3.90 -8.76 -8.06
CA LEU A 54 -3.84 -9.64 -9.23
C LEU A 54 -4.83 -9.27 -10.36
N PRO A 55 -6.12 -8.95 -10.09
CA PRO A 55 -7.03 -8.45 -11.11
C PRO A 55 -6.57 -7.13 -11.74
N ALA A 56 -5.95 -6.23 -10.97
CA ALA A 56 -5.51 -4.94 -11.49
C ALA A 56 -4.37 -5.10 -12.50
N ILE A 57 -3.38 -5.94 -12.19
CA ILE A 57 -2.27 -6.22 -13.10
C ILE A 57 -2.75 -7.01 -14.32
N LEU A 58 -3.70 -7.93 -14.15
CA LEU A 58 -4.29 -8.69 -15.25
C LEU A 58 -4.99 -7.78 -16.28
N GLN A 59 -5.67 -6.73 -15.82
CA GLN A 59 -6.40 -5.81 -16.70
C GLN A 59 -5.50 -4.86 -17.49
N LYS A 60 -4.45 -4.32 -16.84
CA LYS A 60 -3.55 -3.35 -17.47
C LYS A 60 -2.34 -3.96 -18.16
N ASN A 61 -1.97 -5.18 -17.78
CA ASN A 61 -0.84 -5.93 -18.31
C ASN A 61 0.47 -5.10 -18.34
N SER A 62 0.66 -4.21 -17.37
CA SER A 62 1.84 -3.36 -17.23
C SER A 62 2.23 -3.29 -15.77
N LEU A 63 3.31 -4.01 -15.43
CA LEU A 63 3.85 -4.03 -14.07
C LEU A 63 4.37 -2.65 -13.68
N THR A 64 4.99 -1.95 -14.63
CA THR A 64 5.51 -0.60 -14.41
C THR A 64 4.39 0.36 -14.00
N ILE A 65 3.30 0.45 -14.75
CA ILE A 65 2.22 1.41 -14.45
C ILE A 65 1.49 1.01 -13.17
N VAL A 66 0.99 -0.22 -13.08
CA VAL A 66 0.15 -0.67 -11.96
C VAL A 66 0.97 -0.77 -10.67
N GLY A 67 2.21 -1.28 -10.75
CA GLY A 67 3.11 -1.42 -9.61
C GLY A 67 3.58 -0.05 -9.09
N THR A 68 3.84 0.91 -9.98
CA THR A 68 4.20 2.27 -9.59
C THR A 68 3.02 2.97 -8.92
N MET A 69 1.81 2.93 -9.51
CA MET A 69 0.61 3.48 -8.88
C MET A 69 0.37 2.88 -7.49
N TRP A 70 0.47 1.55 -7.37
CA TRP A 70 0.35 0.83 -6.10
C TRP A 70 1.40 1.32 -5.09
N SER A 71 2.65 1.49 -5.53
CA SER A 71 3.75 1.99 -4.69
C SER A 71 3.50 3.42 -4.19
N VAL A 72 2.90 4.31 -4.98
CA VAL A 72 2.51 5.66 -4.49
C VAL A 72 1.52 5.51 -3.35
N MET A 73 0.46 4.73 -3.59
CA MET A 73 -0.66 4.59 -2.64
C MET A 73 -0.18 4.00 -1.32
N THR A 74 0.65 2.96 -1.37
CA THR A 74 1.18 2.31 -0.18
C THR A 74 2.16 3.21 0.58
N LEU A 75 3.06 3.90 -0.13
CA LEU A 75 3.98 4.87 0.48
C LEU A 75 3.22 5.97 1.23
N VAL A 76 2.26 6.61 0.57
CA VAL A 76 1.43 7.66 1.19
C VAL A 76 0.70 7.10 2.40
N THR A 77 0.14 5.90 2.29
CA THR A 77 -0.58 5.25 3.37
C THR A 77 0.30 4.96 4.58
N THR A 78 1.49 4.38 4.38
CA THR A 78 2.44 4.10 5.47
C THR A 78 2.82 5.39 6.21
N VAL A 79 3.11 6.47 5.46
CA VAL A 79 3.44 7.78 6.04
C VAL A 79 2.25 8.34 6.84
N LEU A 80 1.04 8.31 6.28
CA LEU A 80 -0.16 8.79 6.97
C LEU A 80 -0.46 7.99 8.24
N ILE A 81 -0.30 6.67 8.21
CA ILE A 81 -0.49 5.82 9.39
C ILE A 81 0.53 6.21 10.48
N GLY A 82 1.82 6.30 10.12
CA GLY A 82 2.87 6.67 11.07
C GLY A 82 2.63 8.04 11.72
N ILE A 83 2.39 9.07 10.91
CA ILE A 83 2.22 10.45 11.41
C ILE A 83 0.87 10.66 12.09
N LEU A 84 -0.25 10.32 11.44
CA LEU A 84 -1.57 10.74 11.92
C LEU A 84 -2.11 9.81 13.01
N ILE A 85 -1.89 8.50 12.88
CA ILE A 85 -2.45 7.52 13.80
C ILE A 85 -1.50 7.30 14.97
N PHE A 86 -0.22 7.08 14.71
CA PHE A 86 0.77 6.79 15.74
C PHE A 86 1.55 8.01 16.22
N ARG A 87 1.30 9.20 15.64
CA ARG A 87 1.90 10.47 16.03
C ARG A 87 3.43 10.45 16.00
N GLU A 88 3.99 9.72 15.04
CA GLU A 88 5.43 9.69 14.81
C GLU A 88 5.93 11.05 14.33
N LYS A 89 7.09 11.46 14.86
CA LYS A 89 7.75 12.69 14.43
C LYS A 89 8.72 12.36 13.30
N LEU A 90 8.49 12.94 12.12
CA LEU A 90 9.47 12.92 11.04
C LEU A 90 10.50 14.03 11.25
N SER A 91 11.77 13.68 11.12
CA SER A 91 12.84 14.67 11.02
C SER A 91 12.74 15.43 9.69
N ALA A 92 13.39 16.60 9.60
CA ALA A 92 13.44 17.37 8.35
C ALA A 92 13.99 16.55 7.17
N VAL A 93 15.00 15.71 7.42
CA VAL A 93 15.53 14.78 6.41
C VAL A 93 14.50 13.72 6.01
N GLY A 94 13.73 13.19 6.97
CA GLY A 94 12.66 12.23 6.69
C GLY A 94 11.56 12.82 5.80
N VAL A 95 11.19 14.08 6.03
CA VAL A 95 10.22 14.80 5.18
C VAL A 95 10.74 14.95 3.75
N ILE A 96 12.00 15.36 3.58
CA ILE A 96 12.64 15.47 2.25
C ILE A 96 12.65 14.10 1.54
N GLY A 97 12.96 13.03 2.29
CA GLY A 97 12.96 11.66 1.79
C GLY A 97 11.57 11.24 1.27
N VAL A 98 10.51 11.49 2.03
CA VAL A 98 9.13 11.20 1.61
C VAL A 98 8.76 11.99 0.36
N ILE A 99 9.06 13.29 0.31
CA ILE A 99 8.77 14.13 -0.86
C ILE A 99 9.48 13.58 -2.10
N THR A 100 10.77 13.24 -1.97
CA THR A 100 11.58 12.72 -3.08
C THR A 100 11.05 11.36 -3.55
N ALA A 101 10.65 10.48 -2.62
CA ALA A 101 10.05 9.20 -2.94
C ALA A 101 8.73 9.37 -3.71
N VAL A 102 7.85 10.28 -3.28
CA VAL A 102 6.61 10.58 -3.99
C VAL A 102 6.90 11.09 -5.41
N ILE A 103 7.87 12.01 -5.58
CA ILE A 103 8.28 12.51 -6.90
C ILE A 103 8.77 11.36 -7.80
N ALA A 104 9.64 10.49 -7.28
CA ALA A 104 10.19 9.37 -8.05
C ALA A 104 9.08 8.45 -8.56
N VAL A 105 8.09 8.14 -7.71
CA VAL A 105 6.98 7.28 -8.10
C VAL A 105 6.04 7.99 -9.10
N ILE A 106 5.82 9.29 -8.99
CA ILE A 106 5.06 10.06 -10.00
C ILE A 106 5.77 10.04 -11.35
N LEU A 107 7.08 10.26 -11.40
CA LEU A 107 7.86 10.25 -12.64
C LEU A 107 7.79 8.89 -13.35
N LEU A 108 7.90 7.79 -12.59
CA LEU A 108 7.74 6.43 -13.12
C LEU A 108 6.31 6.14 -13.61
N SER A 109 5.31 6.86 -13.09
CA SER A 109 3.90 6.65 -13.45
C SER A 109 3.51 7.31 -14.77
N ILE A 110 4.26 8.32 -15.22
CA ILE A 110 3.97 9.09 -16.45
C ILE A 110 4.92 8.74 -17.61
N ALA A 111 5.99 7.99 -17.34
CA ALA A 111 6.90 7.43 -18.34
C ALA A 111 6.26 6.23 -19.05
#